data_AF-A0A8T9BA15-F1
#
_entry.id   AF-A0A8T9BA15-F1
#
_cell.length_a   1.000
_cell.length_b   1.000
_cell.length_c   1.000
_cell.angle_alpha   90.00
_cell.angle_beta   90.00
_cell.angle_gamma   90.00
#
_symmetry.space_group_name_H-M   'P 1'
#
loop_
_entity.id
_entity.type
_entity.pdbx_description
1 polymer ?
#
loop_
_entity_poly.entity_id
_entity_poly.type
_entity_poly.pdbx_seq_one_letter_code
_entity_poly.pdbx_strand_id
1 'polypeptide(L)'
;MGGTNLEVFKFGMYIMFPIATMYYYGTNLDKRFSVPDFWPKPEQTNRIPFEKEEIHSELDRLKQRRLYLREKRLQNGGNEGKNEGQDS
;
A
#
# COMPACT_ATOMS: atom_id res chain seq x y z
N MET A 1 48.55 26.86 28.77
CA MET A 1 48.43 25.39 28.64
C MET A 1 47.04 24.95 29.11
N GLY A 2 46.03 25.02 28.23
CA GLY A 2 44.65 24.61 28.54
C GLY A 2 44.04 23.66 27.50
N GLY A 3 44.86 23.14 26.57
CA GLY A 3 44.38 22.40 25.40
C GLY A 3 43.85 21.00 25.72
N THR A 4 44.56 20.24 26.55
CA THR A 4 44.22 18.83 26.85
C THR A 4 42.91 18.66 27.61
N ASN A 5 42.59 19.54 28.57
CA ASN A 5 41.32 19.45 29.32
C ASN A 5 40.10 19.78 28.44
N LEU A 6 40.26 20.70 27.48
CA LEU A 6 39.19 21.08 26.56
C LEU A 6 38.91 19.98 25.52
N GLU A 7 39.97 19.28 25.09
CA GLU A 7 39.87 18.11 24.23
C GLU A 7 39.11 16.97 24.92
N VAL A 8 39.46 16.63 26.17
CA VAL A 8 38.75 15.61 26.95
C VAL A 8 37.27 15.94 27.12
N PHE A 9 36.92 17.21 27.36
CA PHE A 9 35.53 17.64 27.42
C PHE A 9 34.79 17.46 26.09
N LYS A 10 35.41 17.85 24.95
CA LYS A 10 34.83 17.62 23.61
C LYS A 10 34.63 16.14 23.31
N PHE A 11 35.62 15.30 23.62
CA PHE A 11 35.52 13.86 23.45
C PHE A 11 34.42 13.25 24.32
N GLY A 12 34.32 13.68 25.58
CA GLY A 12 33.24 13.29 26.48
C GLY A 12 31.87 13.68 25.94
N MET A 13 31.70 14.91 25.45
CA MET A 13 30.45 15.36 24.83
C MET A 13 30.08 14.54 23.60
N TYR A 14 31.04 14.25 22.72
CA TYR A 14 30.80 13.46 21.51
C TYR A 14 30.47 12.00 21.77
N ILE A 15 30.91 11.43 22.89
CA ILE A 15 30.54 10.07 23.29
C ILE A 15 29.20 10.08 24.04
N MET A 16 28.99 11.02 24.95
CA MET A 16 27.77 11.09 25.76
C MET A 16 26.54 11.49 24.95
N PHE A 17 26.69 12.38 23.96
CA PHE A 17 25.59 12.84 23.12
C PHE A 17 24.87 11.70 22.35
N PRO A 18 25.57 10.83 21.59
CA PRO A 18 24.93 9.71 20.90
C PRO A 18 24.42 8.65 21.88
N ILE A 19 25.12 8.37 22.98
CA ILE A 19 24.67 7.40 23.99
C ILE A 19 23.38 7.87 24.67
N ALA A 20 23.30 9.14 25.07
CA ALA A 20 22.11 9.71 25.70
C ALA A 20 20.93 9.77 24.72
N THR A 21 21.18 10.16 23.46
CA THR A 21 20.18 10.17 22.39
C THR A 21 19.65 8.75 22.15
N MET A 22 20.54 7.77 22.07
CA MET A 22 20.15 6.37 21.91
C MET A 22 19.42 5.83 23.14
N TYR A 23 19.77 6.19 24.36
CA TYR A 23 19.03 5.75 25.55
C TYR A 23 17.62 6.35 25.60
N TYR A 24 17.49 7.64 25.29
CA TYR A 24 16.21 8.36 25.34
C TYR A 24 15.24 7.89 24.24
N TYR A 25 15.72 7.74 23.01
CA TYR A 25 14.88 7.29 21.89
C TYR A 25 14.83 5.76 21.79
N GLY A 26 15.94 5.06 22.02
CA GLY A 26 16.16 3.61 21.89
C GLY A 26 15.21 2.74 22.71
N THR A 27 14.90 3.16 23.93
CA THR A 27 14.05 2.40 24.85
C THR A 27 12.56 2.45 24.50
N ASN A 28 12.16 3.35 23.60
CA ASN A 28 10.75 3.62 23.28
C ASN A 28 10.48 3.81 21.78
N LEU A 29 11.32 3.25 20.89
CA LEU A 29 11.09 3.36 19.43
C LEU A 29 9.74 2.77 19.03
N ASP A 30 9.41 1.59 19.55
CA ASP A 30 8.22 0.85 19.14
C ASP A 30 6.94 1.65 19.43
N LYS A 31 6.83 2.28 20.60
CA LYS A 31 5.69 3.11 20.96
C LYS A 31 5.63 4.46 20.21
N ARG A 32 6.78 5.01 19.81
CA ARG A 32 6.84 6.34 19.14
C ARG A 32 6.75 6.28 17.62
N PHE A 33 7.18 5.17 17.02
CA PHE A 33 7.25 5.00 15.57
C PHE A 33 6.36 3.87 15.04
N SER A 34 5.68 3.09 15.88
CA SER A 34 4.63 2.21 15.38
C SER A 34 3.47 3.05 14.86
N VAL A 35 3.08 2.77 13.62
CA VAL A 35 1.85 3.30 13.04
C VAL A 35 0.75 2.33 13.42
N PRO A 36 -0.19 2.70 14.32
CA PRO A 36 -1.33 1.87 14.61
C PRO A 36 -2.15 1.68 13.32
N ASP A 37 -2.63 0.45 13.10
CA ASP A 37 -3.40 0.07 11.90
C ASP A 37 -2.64 0.24 10.56
N PHE A 38 -1.30 0.11 10.54
CA PHE A 38 -0.51 0.15 9.30
C PHE A 38 -0.97 -0.89 8.26
N TRP A 39 -1.36 -2.08 8.71
CA TRP A 39 -1.90 -3.12 7.85
C TRP A 39 -3.42 -3.02 7.78
N PRO A 40 -4.02 -3.04 6.58
CA PRO A 40 -5.48 -3.08 6.45
C PRO A 40 -6.02 -4.30 7.19
N LYS A 41 -7.09 -4.07 7.95
CA LYS A 41 -7.70 -5.11 8.78
C LYS A 41 -8.14 -6.27 7.86
N PRO A 42 -8.09 -7.53 8.31
CA PRO A 42 -8.47 -8.68 7.49
C PRO A 42 -9.93 -8.62 6.98
N GLU A 43 -10.77 -7.77 7.58
CA GLU A 43 -12.12 -7.43 7.12
C GLU A 43 -12.14 -6.55 5.86
N GLN A 44 -11.10 -5.73 5.64
CA GLN A 44 -10.93 -4.89 4.46
C GLN A 44 -10.22 -5.62 3.32
N THR A 45 -9.61 -6.77 3.61
CA THR A 45 -8.99 -7.63 2.60
C THR A 45 -10.08 -8.48 1.94
N ASN A 46 -10.02 -8.60 0.61
CA ASN A 46 -10.92 -9.48 -0.14
C ASN A 46 -10.82 -10.91 0.41
N ARG A 47 -11.91 -11.41 0.99
CA ARG A 47 -12.02 -12.80 1.41
C ARG A 47 -12.19 -13.65 0.15
N ILE A 48 -11.14 -14.38 -0.19
CA ILE A 48 -11.21 -15.36 -1.28
C ILE A 48 -12.17 -16.46 -0.81
N PRO A 49 -13.22 -16.80 -1.57
CA PRO A 49 -14.11 -17.88 -1.19
C PRO A 49 -13.32 -19.19 -1.09
N PHE A 50 -13.42 -19.87 0.05
CA PHE A 50 -12.69 -21.12 0.32
C PHE A 50 -13.49 -22.37 -0.08
N GLU A 51 -14.82 -22.24 -0.19
CA GLU A 51 -15.71 -23.35 -0.52
C GLU A 51 -15.88 -23.50 -2.04
N LYS A 52 -15.81 -24.74 -2.54
CA LYS A 52 -15.90 -25.01 -4.00
C LYS A 52 -17.16 -24.45 -4.64
N GLU A 53 -18.31 -24.61 -3.97
CA GLU A 53 -19.61 -24.16 -4.49
C GLU A 53 -19.65 -22.63 -4.64
N GLU A 54 -19.11 -21.90 -3.66
CA GLU A 54 -19.02 -20.44 -3.69
C GLU A 54 -18.09 -19.97 -4.82
N ILE A 55 -16.93 -20.62 -4.99
CA ILE A 55 -16.00 -20.35 -6.09
C ILE A 55 -16.68 -20.52 -7.46
N HIS A 56 -17.46 -21.59 -7.67
CA HIS A 56 -18.16 -21.81 -8.92
C HIS A 56 -19.20 -20.72 -9.20
N SER A 57 -19.95 -20.31 -8.17
CA SER A 57 -20.96 -19.25 -8.29
C SER A 57 -20.34 -17.88 -8.64
N GLU A 58 -19.21 -17.52 -8.01
CA GLU A 58 -18.50 -16.28 -8.32
C GLU A 58 -17.87 -16.32 -9.71
N LEU A 59 -17.33 -17.47 -10.12
CA LEU A 59 -16.74 -17.67 -11.44
C LEU A 59 -17.80 -17.47 -12.54
N ASP A 60 -19.00 -18.00 -12.35
CA ASP A 60 -20.09 -17.86 -13.32
C ASP A 60 -20.61 -16.41 -13.38
N ARG A 61 -20.70 -15.72 -12.24
CA ARG A 61 -20.97 -14.26 -12.20
C ARG A 61 -19.92 -13.48 -13.00
N LEU A 62 -18.64 -13.80 -12.83
CA LEU A 62 -17.54 -13.14 -13.54
C LEU A 62 -17.59 -13.41 -15.05
N LYS A 63 -17.91 -14.65 -15.47
CA LYS A 63 -18.11 -14.99 -16.89
C LYS A 63 -19.26 -14.21 -17.51
N GLN A 64 -20.41 -14.13 -16.84
CA GLN A 64 -21.56 -13.37 -17.31
C GLN A 64 -21.22 -11.87 -17.47
N ARG A 65 -20.54 -11.28 -16.48
CA ARG A 65 -20.08 -9.88 -16.57
C ARG A 65 -19.15 -9.66 -17.76
N ARG A 66 -18.23 -10.60 -18.03
CA ARG A 66 -17.32 -10.52 -19.18
C ARG A 66 -18.07 -10.59 -20.51
N LEU A 67 -19.04 -11.49 -20.65
CA LEU A 67 -19.85 -11.62 -21.86
C LEU A 67 -20.69 -10.37 -22.11
N TYR A 68 -21.35 -9.84 -21.09
CA TYR A 68 -22.12 -8.60 -21.17
C TYR A 68 -21.26 -7.40 -21.62
N LEU A 69 -20.07 -7.23 -21.03
CA LEU A 69 -19.15 -6.15 -21.43
C LEU A 69 -18.64 -6.32 -22.87
N ARG A 70 -18.43 -7.57 -23.31
CA ARG A 70 -18.05 -7.86 -24.69
C ARG A 70 -19.16 -7.50 -25.66
N GLU A 71 -20.41 -7.88 -25.38
CA GLU A 71 -21.57 -7.51 -26.19
C GLU A 71 -21.74 -6.00 -26.27
N LYS A 72 -21.63 -5.29 -25.14
CA LYS A 72 -21.72 -3.83 -25.10
C LYS A 72 -20.63 -3.17 -25.96
N ARG A 73 -19.40 -3.69 -25.95
CA ARG A 73 -18.32 -3.18 -26.82
C ARG A 73 -18.61 -3.43 -28.30
N LEU A 74 -19.16 -4.59 -28.65
CA LEU A 74 -19.54 -4.91 -30.03
C LEU A 74 -20.71 -4.05 -30.52
N GLN A 75 -21.69 -3.76 -29.66
CA GLN A 75 -22.81 -2.86 -29.97
C GLN A 75 -22.32 -1.42 -30.17
N ASN A 76 -21.44 -0.92 -29.29
CA ASN A 76 -20.92 0.44 -29.39
C ASN A 76 -19.95 0.59 -30.58
N GLY A 77 -19.01 -0.34 -30.79
CA GLY A 77 -18.07 -0.30 -31.92
C GLY A 77 -18.73 -0.58 -33.28
N GLY A 78 -19.91 -1.22 -33.30
CA GLY A 78 -20.73 -1.37 -34.52
C GLY A 78 -21.58 -0.13 -34.86
N ASN A 79 -21.72 0.82 -33.93
CA ASN A 79 -22.48 2.05 -34.13
C ASN A 79 -21.60 3.22 -34.61
N GLU A 80 -20.29 3.16 -34.36
CA GLU A 80 -19.32 4.15 -34.88
C GLU A 80 -19.10 3.97 -36.39
N GLY A 81 -18.98 2.73 -36.89
CA GLY A 81 -18.81 2.45 -38.32
C GLY A 81 -20.05 2.65 -39.22
N LYS A 82 -21.22 2.98 -38.66
CA LYS A 82 -22.44 3.31 -39.44
C LYS A 82 -22.67 4.81 -39.62
N ASN A 83 -22.11 5.65 -38.76
CA ASN A 83 -22.27 7.11 -38.85
C ASN A 83 -21.29 7.75 -39.84
N GLU A 84 -20.17 7.09 -40.16
CA GLU A 84 -19.17 7.60 -41.14
C GLU A 84 -19.57 7.37 -42.61
N GLY A 85 -20.62 6.57 -42.88
CA GLY A 85 -21.08 6.24 -44.24
C GLY A 85 -22.35 6.96 -44.71
N GLN A 86 -22.88 7.91 -43.92
CA GLN A 86 -24.10 8.67 -44.25
C GLN A 86 -23.86 10.17 -44.48
N ASP A 87 -22.61 10.64 -44.43
CA ASP A 87 -22.24 12.05 -44.61
C ASP A 87 -21.37 12.27 -45.87
N SER A 88 -21.63 11.53 -46.95
CA SER A 88 -20.97 11.70 -48.27
C SER A 88 -21.94 11.53 -49.43
#